data_AF-A0A286G4W9-F1
#
_entry.id   AF-A0A286G4W9-F1
#
_cell.length_a   1.000
_cell.length_b   1.000
_cell.length_c   1.000
_cell.angle_alpha   90.00
_cell.angle_beta   90.00
_cell.angle_gamma   90.00
#
_symmetry.space_group_name_H-M   'P 1'
#
loop_
_entity.id
_entity.type
_entity.pdbx_description
1 polymer ?
#
loop_
_entity_poly.entity_id
_entity_poly.type
_entity_poly.pdbx_seq_one_letter_code
_entity_poly.pdbx_strand_id
1 'polypeptide(L)'
;MVTPVAPEISSALDHPDPRQAVERVKDVVQRRLLDVYPTARIVRTDFFNHTYVPDLLMTWTSGTRRAERRVYLRASSDPALLASDVQLFEREQQPLVVPLAHVAPGPSRARLETVAEERHTLVLDPSGLGALPARTPTRTATALASDAIVEGGRGIMGEHQVERFLHAVGSGVEAAREGRADPTRLALSEVSRRTVPDVSRRMSTLMAAMWQGSGRSLSDFPADVPHQSSLDETSLSLLLSSPEITDEAFWRRIQPLVDAKTLLRTDITDTPNLQRLMRSAVQVWKGHVCMVVEREAAGAGTRWRWLVDHGHLGLRGPGFVAFLAASRKDLDTPDDYEAPLLAEVRDRAGRFAIPLTSIRMLMTNRSIGYDAPGEDVTHDPQLDGISAALGQEEGVVEAQALTPTRIPLRCNFVSRTASPPGARALVPYAELLGTTLHLFLDLDDDDARLLDNLLDSGEPAPARWEQADLFES
;
A
#
# COMPACT_ATOMS: atom_id res chain seq x y z
N MET A 1 18.40 -16.05 -10.74
CA MET A 1 18.55 -17.43 -11.24
C MET A 1 17.37 -18.22 -10.75
N VAL A 2 16.68 -18.94 -11.63
CA VAL A 2 15.58 -19.84 -11.25
C VAL A 2 16.22 -21.13 -10.73
N THR A 3 16.01 -21.47 -9.45
CA THR A 3 16.54 -22.71 -8.88
C THR A 3 15.63 -23.87 -9.29
N PRO A 4 16.15 -24.92 -9.94
CA PRO A 4 15.31 -26.02 -10.39
C PRO A 4 14.84 -26.84 -9.17
N VAL A 5 13.53 -26.86 -8.93
CA VAL A 5 12.92 -27.52 -7.76
C VAL A 5 12.80 -29.03 -7.95
N ALA A 6 12.51 -29.49 -9.18
CA ALA A 6 12.41 -30.90 -9.51
C ALA A 6 13.64 -31.75 -9.10
N PRO A 7 14.90 -31.37 -9.42
CA PRO A 7 16.06 -32.13 -8.98
C PRO A 7 16.29 -32.08 -7.46
N GLU A 8 15.94 -30.99 -6.78
CA GLU A 8 16.02 -30.92 -5.32
C GLU A 8 15.03 -31.89 -4.66
N ILE A 9 13.79 -31.96 -5.16
CA ILE A 9 12.79 -32.93 -4.68
C ILE A 9 13.24 -34.36 -4.96
N SER A 10 13.76 -34.64 -6.16
CA SER A 10 14.32 -35.97 -6.48
C SER A 10 15.45 -36.35 -5.52
N SER A 11 16.40 -35.44 -5.30
CA SER A 11 17.53 -35.69 -4.38
C SER A 11 17.07 -35.86 -2.93
N ALA A 12 16.03 -35.16 -2.50
CA ALA A 12 15.44 -35.33 -1.17
C ALA A 12 14.80 -36.72 -1.02
N LEU A 13 14.13 -37.22 -2.07
CA LEU A 13 13.49 -38.53 -2.07
C LEU A 13 14.49 -39.69 -2.07
N ASP A 14 15.70 -39.50 -2.61
CA ASP A 14 16.77 -40.50 -2.63
C ASP A 14 17.41 -40.75 -1.24
N HIS A 15 16.96 -40.06 -0.18
CA HIS A 15 17.50 -40.22 1.15
C HIS A 15 17.19 -41.61 1.73
N PRO A 16 18.18 -42.33 2.32
CA PRO A 16 18.00 -43.71 2.77
C PRO A 16 17.02 -43.87 3.95
N ASP A 17 16.89 -42.83 4.78
CA ASP A 17 15.86 -42.76 5.82
C ASP A 17 14.58 -42.09 5.27
N PRO A 18 13.45 -42.81 5.16
CA PRO A 18 12.20 -42.28 4.61
C PRO A 18 11.64 -41.08 5.39
N ARG A 19 11.89 -41.00 6.72
CA ARG A 19 11.42 -39.86 7.52
C ARG A 19 12.18 -38.60 7.15
N GLN A 20 13.49 -38.72 7.00
CA GLN A 20 14.33 -37.62 6.54
C GLN A 20 14.07 -37.26 5.08
N ALA A 21 13.70 -38.21 4.23
CA ALA A 21 13.27 -37.92 2.86
C ALA A 21 12.04 -36.99 2.85
N VAL A 22 11.01 -37.33 3.65
CA VAL A 22 9.78 -36.52 3.80
C VAL A 22 10.09 -35.12 4.30
N GLU A 23 10.89 -34.98 5.37
CA GLU A 23 11.22 -33.67 5.93
C GLU A 23 11.99 -32.80 4.94
N ARG A 24 12.93 -33.39 4.18
CA ARG A 24 13.67 -32.66 3.14
C ARG A 24 12.78 -32.21 1.99
N VAL A 25 11.80 -33.01 1.58
CA VAL A 25 10.82 -32.58 0.56
C VAL A 25 9.98 -31.42 1.08
N LYS A 26 9.49 -31.49 2.33
CA LYS A 26 8.78 -30.38 2.98
C LYS A 26 9.65 -29.12 3.07
N ASP A 27 10.93 -29.25 3.39
CA ASP A 27 11.91 -28.15 3.41
C ASP A 27 12.00 -27.46 2.04
N VAL A 28 12.18 -28.25 0.96
CA VAL A 28 12.31 -27.72 -0.40
C VAL A 28 11.05 -26.96 -0.82
N VAL A 29 9.88 -27.56 -0.64
CA VAL A 29 8.60 -26.93 -1.03
C VAL A 29 8.34 -25.68 -0.19
N GLN A 30 8.55 -25.74 1.13
CA GLN A 30 8.37 -24.58 2.01
C GLN A 30 9.29 -23.43 1.63
N ARG A 31 10.60 -23.70 1.47
CA ARG A 31 11.58 -22.69 1.09
C ARG A 31 11.18 -22.02 -0.21
N ARG A 32 10.79 -22.82 -1.20
CA ARG A 32 10.40 -22.30 -2.50
C ARG A 32 9.14 -21.42 -2.43
N LEU A 33 8.12 -21.84 -1.68
CA LEU A 33 6.92 -21.04 -1.48
C LEU A 33 7.23 -19.72 -0.75
N LEU A 34 8.13 -19.73 0.23
CA LEU A 34 8.56 -18.51 0.93
C LEU A 34 9.44 -17.60 0.05
N ASP A 35 10.25 -18.15 -0.86
CA ASP A 35 11.02 -17.36 -1.81
C ASP A 35 10.11 -16.60 -2.78
N VAL A 36 8.98 -17.20 -3.17
CA VAL A 36 7.98 -16.57 -4.05
C VAL A 36 7.09 -15.62 -3.24
N TYR A 37 6.62 -16.03 -2.06
CA TYR A 37 5.67 -15.29 -1.26
C TYR A 37 6.16 -15.11 0.21
N PRO A 38 7.12 -14.20 0.47
CA PRO A 38 7.78 -14.08 1.78
C PRO A 38 6.87 -13.60 2.93
N THR A 39 5.71 -13.02 2.63
CA THR A 39 4.74 -12.58 3.64
C THR A 39 3.91 -13.73 4.21
N ALA A 40 3.99 -14.93 3.62
CA ALA A 40 3.38 -16.12 4.18
C ALA A 40 4.12 -16.62 5.42
N ARG A 41 3.35 -17.19 6.33
CA ARG A 41 3.84 -18.09 7.38
C ARG A 41 3.40 -19.51 7.04
N ILE A 42 4.36 -20.43 6.97
CA ILE A 42 4.10 -21.85 6.70
C ILE A 42 4.33 -22.65 7.98
N VAL A 43 3.35 -23.46 8.36
CA VAL A 43 3.42 -24.43 9.46
C VAL A 43 3.44 -25.84 8.88
N ARG A 44 4.40 -26.65 9.28
CA ARG A 44 4.45 -28.08 8.90
C ARG A 44 3.52 -28.88 9.79
N THR A 45 2.86 -29.87 9.20
CA THR A 45 2.18 -30.90 9.94
C THR A 45 3.04 -32.16 10.00
N ASP A 46 2.71 -33.08 10.90
CA ASP A 46 3.39 -34.38 10.98
C ASP A 46 2.94 -35.37 9.88
N PHE A 47 1.97 -34.98 9.05
CA PHE A 47 1.39 -35.83 8.02
C PHE A 47 2.17 -35.74 6.73
N PHE A 48 2.13 -36.82 5.94
CA PHE A 48 2.66 -36.84 4.58
C PHE A 48 1.78 -37.66 3.66
N ASN A 49 1.53 -37.15 2.44
CA ASN A 49 0.77 -37.88 1.41
C ASN A 49 -0.64 -38.32 1.88
N HIS A 50 -1.28 -37.50 2.71
CA HIS A 50 -2.61 -37.78 3.28
C HIS A 50 -3.71 -36.96 2.58
N THR A 51 -4.86 -37.59 2.31
CA THR A 51 -5.96 -36.96 1.55
C THR A 51 -6.76 -35.94 2.36
N TYR A 52 -6.86 -36.07 3.68
CA TYR A 52 -7.71 -35.19 4.51
C TYR A 52 -6.97 -34.16 5.36
N VAL A 53 -5.65 -34.30 5.50
CA VAL A 53 -4.84 -33.44 6.37
C VAL A 53 -3.68 -32.92 5.53
N PRO A 54 -3.46 -31.59 5.48
CA PRO A 54 -2.39 -31.04 4.68
C PRO A 54 -1.02 -31.38 5.26
N ASP A 55 -0.02 -31.42 4.39
CA ASP A 55 1.38 -31.56 4.75
C ASP A 55 1.93 -30.22 5.29
N LEU A 56 1.48 -29.11 4.71
CA LEU A 56 1.81 -27.75 5.14
C LEU A 56 0.56 -26.86 5.19
N LEU A 57 0.46 -26.00 6.19
CA LEU A 57 -0.54 -24.95 6.28
C LEU A 57 0.13 -23.59 6.05
N MET A 58 -0.21 -22.94 4.94
CA MET A 58 0.25 -21.60 4.61
C MET A 58 -0.79 -20.58 5.07
N THR A 59 -0.37 -19.53 5.79
CA THR A 59 -1.25 -18.45 6.24
C THR A 59 -0.62 -17.10 5.99
N TRP A 60 -1.41 -16.11 5.59
CA TRP A 60 -0.96 -14.73 5.38
C TRP A 60 -2.06 -13.74 5.72
N THR A 61 -1.69 -12.46 5.80
CA THR A 61 -2.63 -11.36 5.96
C THR A 61 -3.00 -10.80 4.59
N SER A 62 -4.28 -10.79 4.27
CA SER A 62 -4.83 -10.14 3.08
C SER A 62 -5.85 -9.10 3.53
N GLY A 63 -5.47 -7.84 3.58
CA GLY A 63 -6.30 -6.79 4.16
C GLY A 63 -6.50 -7.00 5.66
N THR A 64 -7.74 -7.06 6.13
CA THR A 64 -8.10 -7.30 7.55
C THR A 64 -8.32 -8.77 7.89
N ARG A 65 -8.24 -9.67 6.91
CA ARG A 65 -8.51 -11.10 7.11
C ARG A 65 -7.23 -11.91 7.05
N ARG A 66 -7.19 -12.92 7.90
CA ARG A 66 -6.21 -13.99 7.81
C ARG A 66 -6.67 -14.97 6.73
N ALA A 67 -5.89 -15.10 5.67
CA ALA A 67 -6.10 -16.11 4.65
C ALA A 67 -5.30 -17.37 5.00
N GLU A 68 -5.83 -18.51 4.58
CA GLU A 68 -5.16 -19.80 4.73
C GLU A 68 -5.22 -20.59 3.43
N ARG A 69 -4.18 -21.40 3.19
CA ARG A 69 -4.11 -22.33 2.08
C ARG A 69 -3.46 -23.63 2.54
N ARG A 70 -4.15 -24.73 2.26
CA ARG A 70 -3.71 -26.08 2.61
C ARG A 70 -2.85 -26.64 1.49
N VAL A 71 -1.62 -27.02 1.80
CA VAL A 71 -0.66 -27.59 0.85
C VAL A 71 -0.56 -29.09 1.07
N TYR A 72 -0.82 -29.85 0.02
CA TYR A 72 -0.81 -31.30 0.01
C TYR A 72 0.32 -31.80 -0.89
N LEU A 73 1.24 -32.58 -0.35
CA LEU A 73 2.30 -33.22 -1.13
C LEU A 73 1.80 -34.60 -1.57
N ARG A 74 2.04 -34.96 -2.84
CA ARG A 74 1.59 -36.24 -3.39
C ARG A 74 2.71 -37.01 -4.05
N ALA A 75 2.98 -38.21 -3.56
CA ALA A 75 3.99 -39.08 -4.15
C ALA A 75 3.61 -39.52 -5.58
N SER A 76 2.31 -39.65 -5.87
CA SER A 76 1.81 -39.95 -7.21
C SER A 76 1.64 -38.68 -8.05
N SER A 77 2.01 -38.78 -9.32
CA SER A 77 1.68 -37.78 -10.36
C SER A 77 0.64 -38.30 -11.38
N ASP A 78 0.01 -39.44 -11.12
CA ASP A 78 -1.05 -40.00 -11.97
C ASP A 78 -2.29 -39.07 -11.92
N PRO A 79 -2.69 -38.47 -13.07
CA PRO A 79 -3.84 -37.57 -13.11
C PRO A 79 -5.15 -38.20 -12.62
N ALA A 80 -5.35 -39.51 -12.77
CA ALA A 80 -6.58 -40.16 -12.32
C ALA A 80 -6.68 -40.22 -10.79
N LEU A 81 -5.59 -40.58 -10.13
CA LEU A 81 -5.51 -40.61 -8.66
C LEU A 81 -5.60 -39.19 -8.07
N LEU A 82 -4.88 -38.23 -8.66
CA LEU A 82 -4.96 -36.83 -8.26
C LEU A 82 -6.39 -36.30 -8.41
N ALA A 83 -7.12 -36.67 -9.46
CA ALA A 83 -8.50 -36.21 -9.66
C ALA A 83 -9.43 -36.73 -8.56
N SER A 84 -9.25 -37.99 -8.15
CA SER A 84 -10.00 -38.57 -7.02
C SER A 84 -9.70 -37.87 -5.70
N ASP A 85 -8.43 -37.53 -5.43
CA ASP A 85 -8.06 -36.75 -4.24
C ASP A 85 -8.67 -35.35 -4.26
N VAL A 86 -8.53 -34.63 -5.38
CA VAL A 86 -9.02 -33.25 -5.50
C VAL A 86 -10.54 -33.18 -5.32
N GLN A 87 -11.27 -34.20 -5.77
CA GLN A 87 -12.73 -34.26 -5.62
C GLN A 87 -13.19 -34.28 -4.16
N LEU A 88 -12.32 -34.70 -3.23
CA LEU A 88 -12.61 -34.77 -1.80
C LEU A 88 -12.38 -33.44 -1.08
N PHE A 89 -11.68 -32.49 -1.70
CA PHE A 89 -11.43 -31.20 -1.07
C PHE A 89 -12.64 -30.26 -1.08
N GLU A 90 -12.72 -29.42 -0.05
CA GLU A 90 -13.67 -28.32 0.02
C GLU A 90 -13.16 -27.13 -0.80
N ARG A 91 -14.06 -26.51 -1.57
CA ARG A 91 -13.72 -25.43 -2.50
C ARG A 91 -13.20 -24.19 -1.77
N GLU A 92 -13.73 -23.94 -0.57
CA GLU A 92 -13.43 -22.80 0.27
C GLU A 92 -11.99 -22.83 0.82
N GLN A 93 -11.39 -24.02 0.90
CA GLN A 93 -10.02 -24.23 1.41
C GLN A 93 -8.94 -23.91 0.38
N GLN A 94 -9.32 -23.73 -0.89
CA GLN A 94 -8.45 -23.42 -2.05
C GLN A 94 -7.13 -24.22 -2.08
N PRO A 95 -7.17 -25.57 -2.06
CA PRO A 95 -5.97 -26.39 -1.89
C PRO A 95 -4.86 -26.11 -2.91
N LEU A 96 -3.62 -26.33 -2.47
CA LEU A 96 -2.44 -26.45 -3.33
C LEU A 96 -1.94 -27.89 -3.27
N VAL A 97 -2.01 -28.62 -4.36
CA VAL A 97 -1.48 -29.97 -4.49
C VAL A 97 -0.16 -29.92 -5.25
N VAL A 98 0.91 -30.39 -4.61
CA VAL A 98 2.24 -30.50 -5.20
C VAL A 98 2.57 -31.98 -5.39
N PRO A 99 2.32 -32.55 -6.58
CA PRO A 99 2.85 -33.88 -6.89
C PRO A 99 4.38 -33.82 -6.91
N LEU A 100 5.04 -34.89 -6.47
CA LEU A 100 6.51 -34.93 -6.39
C LEU A 100 7.18 -35.29 -7.73
N ALA A 101 6.37 -35.49 -8.78
CA ALA A 101 6.81 -35.73 -10.14
C ALA A 101 5.91 -34.97 -11.13
N HIS A 102 6.35 -34.88 -12.39
CA HIS A 102 5.59 -34.23 -13.45
C HIS A 102 4.27 -34.95 -13.74
N VAL A 103 3.20 -34.17 -13.92
CA VAL A 103 1.87 -34.67 -14.25
C VAL A 103 1.78 -34.92 -15.76
N ALA A 104 1.85 -36.20 -16.16
CA ALA A 104 1.88 -36.58 -17.56
C ALA A 104 0.63 -36.10 -18.34
N PRO A 105 0.77 -35.76 -19.63
CA PRO A 105 -0.37 -35.51 -20.51
C PRO A 105 -1.16 -36.80 -20.74
N GLY A 106 -2.47 -36.68 -20.96
CA GLY A 106 -3.34 -37.83 -21.25
C GLY A 106 -4.82 -37.54 -21.01
N PRO A 107 -5.72 -38.49 -21.33
CA PRO A 107 -7.17 -38.29 -21.18
C PRO A 107 -7.59 -38.02 -19.73
N SER A 108 -6.94 -38.68 -18.76
CA SER A 108 -7.20 -38.46 -17.32
C SER A 108 -6.80 -37.05 -16.85
N ARG A 109 -5.90 -36.36 -17.56
CA ARG A 109 -5.50 -34.99 -17.25
C ARG A 109 -6.64 -34.00 -17.47
N ALA A 110 -7.46 -34.21 -18.50
CA ALA A 110 -8.62 -33.35 -18.75
C ALA A 110 -9.63 -33.43 -17.60
N ARG A 111 -9.86 -34.64 -17.08
CA ARG A 111 -10.70 -34.84 -15.88
C ARG A 111 -10.11 -34.14 -14.66
N LEU A 112 -8.79 -34.27 -14.43
CA LEU A 112 -8.12 -33.56 -13.34
C LEU A 112 -8.27 -32.04 -13.47
N GLU A 113 -8.08 -31.49 -14.67
CA GLU A 113 -8.23 -30.05 -14.93
C GLU A 113 -9.64 -29.56 -14.55
N THR A 114 -10.69 -30.25 -15.03
CA THR A 114 -12.08 -29.91 -14.70
C THR A 114 -12.35 -29.94 -13.20
N VAL A 115 -11.96 -31.02 -12.51
CA VAL A 115 -12.19 -31.15 -11.07
C VAL A 115 -11.38 -30.12 -10.28
N ALA A 116 -10.15 -29.82 -10.68
CA ALA A 116 -9.31 -28.79 -10.07
C ALA A 116 -9.91 -27.39 -10.23
N GLU A 117 -10.46 -27.07 -11.40
CA GLU A 117 -11.16 -25.80 -11.66
C GLU A 117 -12.43 -25.67 -10.81
N GLU A 118 -13.26 -26.72 -10.72
CA GLU A 118 -14.49 -26.76 -9.92
C GLU A 118 -14.21 -26.62 -8.42
N ARG A 119 -13.16 -27.29 -7.94
CA ARG A 119 -12.76 -27.32 -6.52
C ARG A 119 -11.79 -26.20 -6.13
N HIS A 120 -11.52 -25.23 -7.02
CA HIS A 120 -10.58 -24.13 -6.76
C HIS A 120 -9.21 -24.63 -6.27
N THR A 121 -8.77 -25.78 -6.77
CA THR A 121 -7.52 -26.42 -6.39
C THR A 121 -6.46 -26.14 -7.45
N LEU A 122 -5.25 -25.79 -7.00
CA LEU A 122 -4.08 -25.73 -7.87
C LEU A 122 -3.31 -27.04 -7.76
N VAL A 123 -3.09 -27.71 -8.89
CA VAL A 123 -2.10 -28.77 -9.00
C VAL A 123 -0.85 -28.18 -9.63
N LEU A 124 0.18 -27.94 -8.81
CA LEU A 124 1.43 -27.30 -9.22
C LEU A 124 2.56 -28.33 -9.16
N ASP A 125 3.02 -28.78 -10.33
CA ASP A 125 4.11 -29.76 -10.37
C ASP A 125 5.47 -29.12 -10.02
N PRO A 126 6.53 -29.93 -9.81
CA PRO A 126 7.83 -29.41 -9.39
C PRO A 126 8.47 -28.46 -10.41
N SER A 127 8.20 -28.61 -11.72
CA SER A 127 8.75 -27.68 -12.71
C SER A 127 7.98 -26.36 -12.72
N GLY A 128 6.66 -26.38 -12.54
CA GLY A 128 5.84 -25.19 -12.33
C GLY A 128 6.24 -24.41 -11.07
N LEU A 129 6.44 -25.11 -9.94
CA LEU A 129 6.94 -24.50 -8.71
C LEU A 129 8.37 -23.95 -8.89
N GLY A 130 9.18 -24.61 -9.72
CA GLY A 130 10.47 -24.12 -10.19
C GLY A 130 10.34 -22.83 -10.99
N ALA A 131 9.39 -22.70 -11.89
CA ALA A 131 9.25 -21.58 -12.81
C ALA A 131 8.82 -20.24 -12.17
N LEU A 132 8.23 -20.26 -10.96
CA LEU A 132 7.78 -19.05 -10.28
C LEU A 132 8.98 -18.15 -9.89
N PRO A 133 9.13 -16.92 -10.39
CA PRO A 133 10.25 -16.06 -9.98
C PRO A 133 10.25 -15.84 -8.45
N ALA A 134 11.44 -15.84 -7.85
CA ALA A 134 11.60 -15.41 -6.46
C ALA A 134 11.26 -13.91 -6.34
N ARG A 135 10.70 -13.50 -5.20
CA ARG A 135 10.34 -12.11 -4.98
C ARG A 135 11.60 -11.23 -4.95
N THR A 136 11.58 -10.19 -5.77
CA THR A 136 12.59 -9.13 -5.78
C THR A 136 12.11 -7.91 -4.97
N PRO A 137 13.02 -7.05 -4.47
CA PRO A 137 12.64 -5.80 -3.80
C PRO A 137 11.80 -4.88 -4.70
N THR A 138 12.10 -4.87 -6.01
CA THR A 138 11.27 -4.21 -7.00
C THR A 138 10.06 -5.08 -7.33
N ARG A 139 8.85 -4.58 -7.07
CA ARG A 139 7.62 -5.26 -7.49
C ARG A 139 7.41 -5.09 -8.99
N THR A 140 7.27 -6.21 -9.70
CA THR A 140 6.94 -6.27 -11.12
C THR A 140 5.57 -6.92 -11.31
N ALA A 141 4.95 -6.73 -12.47
CA ALA A 141 3.71 -7.43 -12.81
C ALA A 141 3.88 -8.97 -12.78
N THR A 142 5.09 -9.47 -13.07
CA THR A 142 5.42 -10.90 -12.97
C THR A 142 5.51 -11.39 -11.51
N ALA A 143 6.01 -10.56 -10.59
CA ALA A 143 5.98 -10.88 -9.16
C ALA A 143 4.54 -10.98 -8.66
N LEU A 144 3.68 -10.02 -9.03
CA LEU A 144 2.25 -10.06 -8.70
C LEU A 144 1.55 -11.29 -9.28
N ALA A 145 1.87 -11.67 -10.52
CA ALA A 145 1.36 -12.89 -11.13
C ALA A 145 1.79 -14.15 -10.35
N SER A 146 3.02 -14.17 -9.83
CA SER A 146 3.52 -15.28 -9.01
C SER A 146 2.80 -15.37 -7.67
N ASP A 147 2.61 -14.22 -7.01
CA ASP A 147 1.81 -14.09 -5.79
C ASP A 147 0.39 -14.62 -6.04
N ALA A 148 -0.25 -14.25 -7.16
CA ALA A 148 -1.59 -14.71 -7.51
C ALA A 148 -1.70 -16.24 -7.69
N ILE A 149 -0.68 -16.89 -8.27
CA ILE A 149 -0.63 -18.35 -8.38
C ILE A 149 -0.59 -18.98 -6.97
N VAL A 150 0.29 -18.48 -6.11
CA VAL A 150 0.50 -18.99 -4.74
C VAL A 150 -0.69 -18.70 -3.82
N GLU A 151 -1.33 -17.54 -3.95
CA GLU A 151 -2.48 -17.15 -3.13
C GLU A 151 -3.75 -17.89 -3.54
N GLY A 152 -4.02 -18.01 -4.84
CA GLY A 152 -5.27 -18.61 -5.31
C GLY A 152 -5.27 -19.02 -6.78
N GLY A 153 -4.14 -19.55 -7.28
CA GLY A 153 -4.14 -20.27 -8.54
C GLY A 153 -5.09 -21.47 -8.50
N ARG A 154 -5.54 -21.95 -9.67
CA ARG A 154 -6.36 -23.15 -9.85
C ARG A 154 -6.07 -23.86 -11.17
N GLY A 155 -6.52 -25.11 -11.28
CA GLY A 155 -6.24 -25.97 -12.42
C GLY A 155 -4.86 -26.63 -12.32
N ILE A 156 -4.33 -27.13 -13.43
CA ILE A 156 -3.01 -27.77 -13.47
C ILE A 156 -1.98 -26.81 -14.06
N MET A 157 -0.87 -26.60 -13.34
CA MET A 157 0.24 -25.78 -13.79
C MET A 157 1.57 -26.54 -13.71
N GLY A 158 2.21 -26.71 -14.86
CA GLY A 158 3.65 -26.96 -14.93
C GLY A 158 4.38 -25.72 -15.44
N GLU A 159 5.68 -25.85 -15.70
CA GLU A 159 6.57 -24.77 -16.14
C GLU A 159 5.96 -23.90 -17.25
N HIS A 160 5.55 -24.49 -18.37
CA HIS A 160 5.01 -23.74 -19.50
C HIS A 160 3.71 -22.99 -19.17
N GLN A 161 2.82 -23.57 -18.33
CA GLN A 161 1.59 -22.88 -17.92
C GLN A 161 1.88 -21.70 -16.99
N VAL A 162 2.86 -21.86 -16.09
CA VAL A 162 3.31 -20.76 -15.22
C VAL A 162 3.92 -19.65 -16.08
N GLU A 163 4.88 -19.95 -16.95
CA GLU A 163 5.50 -18.95 -17.82
C GLU A 163 4.50 -18.20 -18.69
N ARG A 164 3.53 -18.92 -19.28
CA ARG A 164 2.44 -18.32 -20.06
C ARG A 164 1.60 -17.39 -19.20
N PHE A 165 1.24 -17.78 -17.99
CA PHE A 165 0.47 -16.95 -17.06
C PHE A 165 1.25 -15.68 -16.68
N LEU A 166 2.52 -15.82 -16.29
CA LEU A 166 3.40 -14.71 -15.94
C LEU A 166 3.54 -13.72 -17.11
N HIS A 167 3.73 -14.23 -18.32
CA HIS A 167 3.83 -13.41 -19.52
C HIS A 167 2.49 -12.71 -19.84
N ALA A 168 1.37 -13.44 -19.80
CA ALA A 168 0.04 -12.87 -20.06
C ALA A 168 -0.30 -11.73 -19.09
N VAL A 169 -0.06 -11.90 -17.79
CA VAL A 169 -0.28 -10.85 -16.79
C VAL A 169 0.67 -9.67 -17.02
N GLY A 170 1.97 -9.93 -17.20
CA GLY A 170 2.96 -8.88 -17.44
C GLY A 170 2.62 -8.02 -18.66
N SER A 171 2.36 -8.65 -19.81
CA SER A 171 1.97 -7.95 -21.03
C SER A 171 0.58 -7.31 -20.93
N GLY A 172 -0.33 -7.89 -20.15
CA GLY A 172 -1.68 -7.37 -19.92
C GLY A 172 -1.68 -6.08 -19.10
N VAL A 173 -0.88 -6.00 -18.04
CA VAL A 173 -0.73 -4.77 -17.23
C VAL A 173 -0.18 -3.63 -18.08
N GLU A 174 0.87 -3.88 -18.87
CA GLU A 174 1.41 -2.86 -19.79
C GLU A 174 0.43 -2.49 -20.89
N ALA A 175 -0.29 -3.46 -21.46
CA ALA A 175 -1.33 -3.19 -22.46
C ALA A 175 -2.46 -2.34 -21.90
N ALA A 176 -2.86 -2.58 -20.65
CA ALA A 176 -3.87 -1.77 -19.98
C ALA A 176 -3.36 -0.33 -19.77
N ARG A 177 -2.11 -0.18 -19.32
CA ARG A 177 -1.43 1.12 -19.15
C ARG A 177 -1.32 1.91 -20.46
N GLU A 178 -1.28 1.22 -21.60
CA GLU A 178 -1.26 1.81 -22.95
C GLU A 178 -2.66 1.91 -23.58
N GLY A 179 -3.72 1.48 -22.89
CA GLY A 179 -5.10 1.50 -23.41
C GLY A 179 -5.34 0.56 -24.60
N ARG A 180 -4.63 -0.57 -24.69
CA ARG A 180 -4.77 -1.59 -25.74
C ARG A 180 -5.74 -2.70 -25.33
N ALA A 181 -6.91 -2.74 -25.97
CA ALA A 181 -8.02 -3.60 -25.57
C ALA A 181 -7.73 -5.12 -25.70
N ASP A 182 -7.28 -5.59 -26.87
CA ASP A 182 -7.18 -7.04 -27.12
C ASP A 182 -6.17 -7.76 -26.21
N PRO A 183 -4.94 -7.24 -26.00
CA PRO A 183 -3.97 -7.90 -25.12
C PRO A 183 -4.39 -7.83 -23.65
N THR A 184 -5.08 -6.76 -23.25
CA THR A 184 -5.72 -6.65 -21.92
C THR A 184 -6.80 -7.72 -21.74
N ARG A 185 -7.68 -7.91 -22.74
CA ARG A 185 -8.72 -8.96 -22.74
C ARG A 185 -8.12 -10.36 -22.59
N LEU A 186 -7.06 -10.65 -23.34
CA LEU A 186 -6.38 -11.95 -23.31
C LEU A 186 -5.79 -12.22 -21.92
N ALA A 187 -5.16 -11.21 -21.30
CA ALA A 187 -4.63 -11.32 -19.96
C ALA A 187 -5.73 -11.56 -18.90
N LEU A 188 -6.83 -10.81 -18.97
CA LEU A 188 -7.97 -10.96 -18.07
C LEU A 188 -8.63 -12.35 -18.19
N SER A 189 -8.73 -12.88 -19.41
CA SER A 189 -9.19 -14.24 -19.65
C SER A 189 -8.27 -15.29 -19.02
N GLU A 190 -6.95 -15.14 -19.17
CA GLU A 190 -5.98 -16.05 -18.55
C GLU A 190 -6.03 -15.98 -17.02
N VAL A 191 -6.11 -14.77 -16.46
CA VAL A 191 -6.28 -14.53 -15.01
C VAL A 191 -7.54 -15.21 -14.49
N SER A 192 -8.69 -14.97 -15.12
CA SER A 192 -9.97 -15.54 -14.71
C SER A 192 -9.96 -17.06 -14.80
N ARG A 193 -9.34 -17.63 -15.83
CA ARG A 193 -9.23 -19.08 -15.98
C ARG A 193 -8.35 -19.69 -14.89
N ARG A 194 -7.18 -19.11 -14.64
CA ARG A 194 -6.10 -19.71 -13.83
C ARG A 194 -6.11 -19.35 -12.36
N THR A 195 -6.99 -18.45 -11.93
CA THR A 195 -7.09 -18.04 -10.53
C THR A 195 -8.52 -18.12 -10.01
N VAL A 196 -8.67 -18.19 -8.69
CA VAL A 196 -9.96 -18.12 -8.01
C VAL A 196 -10.57 -16.71 -8.17
N PRO A 197 -11.90 -16.57 -8.05
CA PRO A 197 -12.59 -15.30 -8.31
C PRO A 197 -12.05 -14.09 -7.53
N ASP A 198 -11.63 -14.28 -6.28
CA ASP A 198 -11.11 -13.20 -5.43
C ASP A 198 -9.78 -12.64 -5.93
N VAL A 199 -8.86 -13.51 -6.38
CA VAL A 199 -7.58 -13.10 -6.98
C VAL A 199 -7.83 -12.48 -8.35
N SER A 200 -8.71 -13.09 -9.15
CA SER A 200 -9.07 -12.58 -10.48
C SER A 200 -9.64 -11.17 -10.43
N ARG A 201 -10.54 -10.87 -9.48
CA ARG A 201 -11.10 -9.53 -9.29
C ARG A 201 -10.04 -8.50 -8.91
N ARG A 202 -9.08 -8.85 -8.03
CA ARG A 202 -7.99 -7.94 -7.65
C ARG A 202 -7.12 -7.58 -8.85
N MET A 203 -6.71 -8.59 -9.62
CA MET A 203 -5.94 -8.39 -10.85
C MET A 203 -6.70 -7.58 -11.90
N SER A 204 -8.00 -7.84 -12.07
CA SER A 204 -8.87 -7.05 -12.95
C SER A 204 -8.97 -5.59 -12.49
N THR A 205 -9.07 -5.34 -11.18
CA THR A 205 -9.08 -3.99 -10.59
C THR A 205 -7.79 -3.24 -10.86
N LEU A 206 -6.64 -3.91 -10.73
CA LEU A 206 -5.35 -3.31 -11.11
C LEU A 206 -5.32 -2.94 -12.60
N MET A 207 -5.70 -3.86 -13.49
CA MET A 207 -5.69 -3.58 -14.94
C MET A 207 -6.70 -2.50 -15.32
N ALA A 208 -7.88 -2.46 -14.68
CA ALA A 208 -8.86 -1.39 -14.86
C ALA A 208 -8.32 -0.03 -14.39
N ALA A 209 -7.58 0.00 -13.27
CA ALA A 209 -6.90 1.19 -12.81
C ALA A 209 -5.85 1.64 -13.84
N MET A 210 -4.99 0.75 -14.35
CA MET A 210 -4.03 1.08 -15.41
C MET A 210 -4.73 1.59 -16.69
N TRP A 211 -5.85 0.97 -17.07
CA TRP A 211 -6.69 1.36 -18.20
C TRP A 211 -7.23 2.77 -18.06
N GLN A 212 -7.84 3.10 -16.93
CA GLN A 212 -8.32 4.44 -16.64
C GLN A 212 -7.16 5.44 -16.54
N GLY A 213 -6.05 5.03 -15.93
CA GLY A 213 -4.81 5.77 -15.87
C GLY A 213 -4.30 6.15 -17.26
N SER A 214 -4.48 5.30 -18.27
CA SER A 214 -4.13 5.61 -19.67
C SER A 214 -4.99 6.69 -20.33
N GLY A 215 -6.08 7.11 -19.66
CA GLY A 215 -7.05 8.08 -20.18
C GLY A 215 -8.24 7.45 -20.90
N ARG A 216 -8.35 6.11 -20.90
CA ARG A 216 -9.50 5.39 -21.46
C ARG A 216 -10.67 5.36 -20.47
N SER A 217 -11.89 5.30 -21.00
CA SER A 217 -13.09 5.09 -20.19
C SER A 217 -13.19 3.65 -19.69
N LEU A 218 -13.69 3.47 -18.47
CA LEU A 218 -14.01 2.14 -17.95
C LEU A 218 -15.17 1.47 -18.69
N SER A 219 -16.03 2.24 -19.39
CA SER A 219 -17.07 1.68 -20.27
C SER A 219 -16.50 0.80 -21.38
N ASP A 220 -15.27 1.12 -21.81
CA ASP A 220 -14.57 0.43 -22.91
C ASP A 220 -13.59 -0.62 -22.37
N PHE A 221 -13.58 -0.86 -21.06
CA PHE A 221 -12.71 -1.85 -20.44
C PHE A 221 -13.08 -3.25 -20.98
N PRO A 222 -12.12 -4.06 -21.44
CA PRO A 222 -12.42 -5.29 -22.19
C PRO A 222 -12.79 -6.48 -21.28
N ALA A 223 -13.42 -6.24 -20.14
CA ALA A 223 -14.01 -7.24 -19.24
C ALA A 223 -15.09 -6.58 -18.37
N ASP A 224 -15.73 -7.36 -17.50
CA ASP A 224 -16.65 -6.82 -16.52
C ASP A 224 -15.94 -5.79 -15.64
N VAL A 225 -16.52 -4.59 -15.55
CA VAL A 225 -15.97 -3.50 -14.74
C VAL A 225 -15.88 -3.98 -13.29
N PRO A 226 -14.69 -3.91 -12.66
CA PRO A 226 -14.52 -4.37 -11.29
C PRO A 226 -15.45 -3.64 -10.33
N HIS A 227 -16.13 -4.39 -9.45
CA HIS A 227 -16.97 -3.80 -8.40
C HIS A 227 -16.16 -3.13 -7.28
N GLN A 228 -14.85 -3.34 -7.21
CA GLN A 228 -14.01 -2.72 -6.19
C GLN A 228 -13.69 -1.28 -6.55
N SER A 229 -14.04 -0.37 -5.65
CA SER A 229 -13.81 1.07 -5.81
C SER A 229 -12.39 1.54 -5.54
N SER A 230 -11.49 0.64 -5.11
CA SER A 230 -10.13 0.98 -4.69
C SER A 230 -9.12 -0.12 -4.97
N LEU A 231 -7.85 0.26 -5.10
CA LEU A 231 -6.72 -0.65 -5.18
C LEU A 231 -6.42 -1.24 -3.81
N ASP A 232 -6.07 -2.53 -3.79
CA ASP A 232 -5.57 -3.18 -2.58
C ASP A 232 -4.08 -2.89 -2.34
N GLU A 233 -3.57 -3.31 -1.19
CA GLU A 233 -2.20 -3.09 -0.74
C GLU A 233 -1.17 -3.61 -1.75
N THR A 234 -1.39 -4.81 -2.28
CA THR A 234 -0.50 -5.47 -3.24
C THR A 234 -0.47 -4.74 -4.59
N SER A 235 -1.63 -4.34 -5.12
CA SER A 235 -1.75 -3.61 -6.37
C SER A 235 -1.15 -2.20 -6.26
N LEU A 236 -1.37 -1.52 -5.14
CA LEU A 236 -0.80 -0.20 -4.88
C LEU A 236 0.72 -0.26 -4.74
N SER A 237 1.26 -1.23 -4.00
CA SER A 237 2.71 -1.45 -3.88
C SER A 237 3.37 -1.70 -5.25
N LEU A 238 2.72 -2.49 -6.11
CA LEU A 238 3.19 -2.68 -7.49
C LEU A 238 3.23 -1.35 -8.26
N LEU A 239 2.14 -0.60 -8.25
CA LEU A 239 2.06 0.68 -8.95
C LEU A 239 3.17 1.65 -8.48
N LEU A 240 3.36 1.77 -7.17
CA LEU A 240 4.32 2.71 -6.58
C LEU A 240 5.78 2.25 -6.70
N SER A 241 6.04 0.96 -6.88
CA SER A 241 7.39 0.39 -7.08
C SER A 241 7.78 0.23 -8.54
N SER A 242 6.84 0.42 -9.47
CA SER A 242 7.08 0.34 -10.90
C SER A 242 8.00 1.48 -11.40
N PRO A 243 8.55 1.39 -12.63
CA PRO A 243 9.25 2.52 -13.23
C PRO A 243 8.46 3.83 -13.13
N GLU A 244 9.15 4.97 -13.05
CA GLU A 244 8.48 6.25 -12.83
C GLU A 244 7.46 6.54 -13.94
N ILE A 245 6.22 6.80 -13.53
CA ILE A 245 5.14 7.26 -14.41
C ILE A 245 5.09 8.77 -14.30
N THR A 246 5.58 9.47 -15.32
CA THR A 246 5.70 10.94 -15.31
C THR A 246 4.42 11.67 -15.72
N ASP A 247 3.41 10.96 -16.22
CA ASP A 247 2.12 11.55 -16.63
C ASP A 247 1.31 11.97 -15.39
N GLU A 248 1.22 13.27 -15.14
CA GLU A 248 0.42 13.81 -14.03
C GLU A 248 -1.08 13.55 -14.21
N ALA A 249 -1.56 13.46 -15.45
CA ALA A 249 -2.97 13.16 -15.72
C ALA A 249 -3.30 11.70 -15.34
N PHE A 250 -2.35 10.77 -15.48
CA PHE A 250 -2.47 9.41 -14.98
C PHE A 250 -2.71 9.41 -13.46
N TRP A 251 -1.89 10.12 -12.68
CA TRP A 251 -2.01 10.15 -11.22
C TRP A 251 -3.31 10.80 -10.75
N ARG A 252 -3.75 11.89 -11.41
CA ARG A 252 -5.07 12.50 -11.14
C ARG A 252 -6.23 11.52 -11.37
N ARG A 253 -6.14 10.64 -12.37
CA ARG A 253 -7.17 9.62 -12.65
C ARG A 253 -7.11 8.44 -11.68
N ILE A 254 -5.92 8.09 -11.18
CA ILE A 254 -5.73 6.99 -10.23
C ILE A 254 -6.04 7.40 -8.79
N GLN A 255 -5.79 8.66 -8.41
CA GLN A 255 -5.95 9.15 -7.03
C GLN A 255 -7.27 8.73 -6.36
N PRO A 256 -8.44 8.79 -7.03
CA PRO A 256 -9.70 8.36 -6.42
C PRO A 256 -9.76 6.88 -6.04
N LEU A 257 -8.90 6.04 -6.63
CA LEU A 257 -8.81 4.60 -6.36
C LEU A 257 -7.86 4.28 -5.20
N VAL A 258 -7.16 5.28 -4.66
CA VAL A 258 -6.16 5.09 -3.61
C VAL A 258 -6.62 5.74 -2.32
N ASP A 259 -6.69 4.93 -1.26
CA ASP A 259 -6.95 5.40 0.09
C ASP A 259 -5.63 5.49 0.90
N ALA A 260 -5.55 6.51 1.76
CA ALA A 260 -4.40 6.71 2.62
C ALA A 260 -4.12 5.49 3.52
N LYS A 261 -5.16 4.81 4.05
CA LYS A 261 -4.95 3.64 4.93
C LYS A 261 -4.36 2.46 4.16
N THR A 262 -4.72 2.30 2.89
CA THR A 262 -4.12 1.27 2.04
C THR A 262 -2.64 1.59 1.81
N LEU A 263 -2.29 2.85 1.52
CA LEU A 263 -0.89 3.28 1.35
C LEU A 263 -0.05 2.98 2.60
N LEU A 264 -0.54 3.33 3.78
CA LEU A 264 0.19 3.13 5.06
C LEU A 264 0.46 1.67 5.40
N ARG A 265 -0.24 0.73 4.76
CA ARG A 265 -0.01 -0.71 4.94
C ARG A 265 0.98 -1.30 3.95
N THR A 266 1.37 -0.55 2.92
CA THR A 266 2.33 -1.04 1.92
C THR A 266 3.76 -1.04 2.46
N ASP A 267 4.65 -1.73 1.76
CA ASP A 267 6.11 -1.74 1.96
C ASP A 267 6.82 -0.56 1.27
N ILE A 268 6.06 0.38 0.70
CA ILE A 268 6.61 1.57 0.06
C ILE A 268 7.22 2.48 1.11
N THR A 269 8.36 3.09 0.79
CA THR A 269 9.02 4.07 1.66
C THR A 269 9.10 5.42 0.95
N ASP A 270 10.06 5.60 0.03
CA ASP A 270 10.23 6.80 -0.76
C ASP A 270 10.49 6.41 -2.22
N THR A 271 9.46 6.51 -3.07
CA THR A 271 9.56 6.24 -4.51
C THR A 271 9.20 7.46 -5.34
N PRO A 272 9.71 7.59 -6.59
CA PRO A 272 9.29 8.66 -7.50
C PRO A 272 7.76 8.70 -7.71
N ASN A 273 7.14 7.52 -7.85
CA ASN A 273 5.69 7.40 -8.02
C ASN A 273 4.90 7.82 -6.78
N LEU A 274 5.43 7.62 -5.56
CA LEU A 274 4.84 8.19 -4.35
C LEU A 274 4.82 9.72 -4.41
N GLN A 275 5.90 10.36 -4.87
CA GLN A 275 5.95 11.81 -5.02
C GLN A 275 4.85 12.32 -5.97
N ARG A 276 4.63 11.61 -7.10
CA ARG A 276 3.61 11.96 -8.09
C ARG A 276 2.20 11.75 -7.56
N LEU A 277 1.94 10.62 -6.91
CA LEU A 277 0.65 10.35 -6.26
C LEU A 277 0.31 11.47 -5.28
N MET A 278 1.26 11.85 -4.42
CA MET A 278 1.01 12.83 -3.36
C MET A 278 0.67 14.22 -3.90
N ARG A 279 1.18 14.64 -5.07
CA ARG A 279 0.77 15.90 -5.71
C ARG A 279 -0.74 15.97 -5.96
N SER A 280 -1.33 14.86 -6.37
CA SER A 280 -2.78 14.77 -6.59
C SER A 280 -3.57 14.47 -5.30
N ALA A 281 -2.95 13.76 -4.34
CA ALA A 281 -3.64 13.25 -3.17
C ALA A 281 -3.67 14.25 -1.99
N VAL A 282 -2.68 15.13 -1.86
CA VAL A 282 -2.49 16.01 -0.69
C VAL A 282 -3.67 16.96 -0.44
N GLN A 283 -4.38 17.37 -1.50
CA GLN A 283 -5.56 18.23 -1.40
C GLN A 283 -6.84 17.47 -1.04
N VAL A 284 -6.89 16.16 -1.31
CA VAL A 284 -8.09 15.34 -1.15
C VAL A 284 -8.07 14.53 0.14
N TRP A 285 -6.92 13.96 0.46
CA TRP A 285 -6.72 13.16 1.65
C TRP A 285 -6.75 14.04 2.90
N LYS A 286 -7.32 13.50 3.97
CA LYS A 286 -7.59 14.25 5.20
C LYS A 286 -6.95 13.58 6.41
N GLY A 287 -6.50 14.41 7.34
CA GLY A 287 -5.86 14.01 8.59
C GLY A 287 -6.44 14.76 9.78
N HIS A 288 -6.14 14.25 10.96
CA HIS A 288 -6.48 14.90 12.21
C HIS A 288 -5.27 15.59 12.84
N VAL A 289 -4.07 15.04 12.68
CA VAL A 289 -2.89 15.56 13.35
C VAL A 289 -1.70 15.61 12.41
N CYS A 290 -0.93 16.69 12.53
CA CYS A 290 0.41 16.82 11.98
C CYS A 290 1.39 16.95 13.15
N MET A 291 2.50 16.21 13.11
CA MET A 291 3.57 16.28 14.10
C MET A 291 4.91 16.47 13.39
N VAL A 292 5.66 17.47 13.81
CA VAL A 292 6.98 17.78 13.23
C VAL A 292 8.06 17.27 14.15
N VAL A 293 8.89 16.36 13.64
CA VAL A 293 9.99 15.73 14.37
C VAL A 293 11.31 16.16 13.74
N GLU A 294 12.23 16.67 14.56
CA GLU A 294 13.60 16.93 14.10
C GLU A 294 14.32 15.61 13.84
N ARG A 295 15.01 15.50 12.70
CA ARG A 295 15.88 14.36 12.42
C ARG A 295 17.20 14.86 11.88
N GLU A 296 18.30 14.39 12.49
CA GLU A 296 19.64 14.61 11.95
C GLU A 296 19.70 14.09 10.51
N ALA A 297 20.26 14.91 9.61
CA ALA A 297 20.35 14.63 8.19
C ALA A 297 21.32 13.47 7.91
N ALA A 298 20.88 12.24 8.18
CA ALA A 298 21.59 11.03 7.79
C ALA A 298 21.49 10.85 6.27
N GLY A 299 22.40 11.49 5.53
CA GLY A 299 22.59 11.28 4.10
C GLY A 299 21.98 12.36 3.21
N ALA A 300 22.72 13.45 3.01
CA ALA A 300 22.82 14.29 1.81
C ALA A 300 21.66 14.27 0.79
N GLY A 301 20.46 14.68 1.22
CA GLY A 301 19.37 15.03 0.32
C GLY A 301 18.58 16.19 0.90
N THR A 302 18.88 17.42 0.48
CA THR A 302 18.15 18.66 0.82
C THR A 302 16.76 18.76 0.18
N ARG A 303 16.21 17.64 -0.29
CA ARG A 303 15.01 17.65 -1.14
C ARG A 303 13.81 17.24 -0.33
N TRP A 304 12.82 18.11 -0.34
CA TRP A 304 11.46 17.84 0.10
C TRP A 304 10.90 16.60 -0.57
N ARG A 305 10.54 15.59 0.23
CA ARG A 305 10.05 14.30 -0.28
C ARG A 305 9.03 13.68 0.65
N TRP A 306 7.97 13.17 0.05
CA TRP A 306 7.00 12.29 0.70
C TRP A 306 7.62 10.95 1.01
N LEU A 307 7.26 10.38 2.15
CA LEU A 307 7.72 9.06 2.56
C LEU A 307 6.66 8.34 3.38
N VAL A 308 6.74 7.03 3.42
CA VAL A 308 6.07 6.19 4.40
C VAL A 308 7.13 5.58 5.32
N ASP A 309 7.04 5.84 6.61
CA ASP A 309 7.98 5.37 7.64
C ASP A 309 7.18 4.66 8.73
N HIS A 310 7.46 3.37 8.97
CA HIS A 310 6.78 2.56 10.00
C HIS A 310 5.23 2.62 9.96
N GLY A 311 4.63 2.79 8.78
CA GLY A 311 3.17 2.91 8.62
C GLY A 311 2.63 4.32 8.86
N HIS A 312 3.49 5.34 8.85
CA HIS A 312 3.13 6.76 8.91
C HIS A 312 3.50 7.47 7.62
N LEU A 313 2.60 8.30 7.11
CA LEU A 313 2.88 9.18 5.97
C LEU A 313 3.58 10.42 6.49
N GLY A 314 4.75 10.74 5.94
CA GLY A 314 5.53 11.89 6.31
C GLY A 314 5.95 12.73 5.10
N LEU A 315 6.17 14.02 5.34
CA LEU A 315 6.89 14.91 4.43
C LEU A 315 8.25 15.22 5.07
N ARG A 316 9.33 14.73 4.46
CA ARG A 316 10.70 15.06 4.87
C ARG A 316 11.11 16.37 4.24
N GLY A 317 11.60 17.29 5.05
CA GLY A 317 12.26 18.52 4.64
C GLY A 317 13.69 18.60 5.20
N PRO A 318 14.36 19.75 5.09
CA PRO A 318 15.69 19.96 5.65
C PRO A 318 15.70 19.87 7.18
N GLY A 319 16.21 18.76 7.74
CA GLY A 319 16.37 18.58 9.19
C GLY A 319 15.12 18.13 9.95
N PHE A 320 14.02 17.84 9.27
CA PHE A 320 12.78 17.39 9.92
C PHE A 320 11.97 16.41 9.07
N VAL A 321 11.03 15.73 9.74
CA VAL A 321 9.94 14.99 9.10
C VAL A 321 8.61 15.40 9.74
N ALA A 322 7.64 15.75 8.91
CA ALA A 322 6.28 16.08 9.34
C ALA A 322 5.35 14.90 9.08
N PHE A 323 4.94 14.23 10.14
CA PHE A 323 4.07 13.05 10.08
C PHE A 323 2.59 13.43 10.15
N LEU A 324 1.78 12.76 9.34
CA LEU A 324 0.33 12.90 9.28
C LEU A 324 -0.38 11.66 9.81
N ALA A 325 -1.43 11.85 10.58
CA ALA A 325 -2.27 10.74 11.04
C ALA A 325 -3.75 11.11 11.21
N ALA A 326 -4.59 10.07 11.24
CA ALA A 326 -6.03 10.18 11.50
C ALA A 326 -6.35 10.32 13.00
N SER A 327 -5.42 9.92 13.89
CA SER A 327 -5.50 10.13 15.32
C SER A 327 -4.14 10.45 15.92
N ARG A 328 -4.11 11.24 17.00
CA ARG A 328 -2.90 11.47 17.80
C ARG A 328 -2.30 10.18 18.38
N LYS A 329 -3.13 9.15 18.61
CA LYS A 329 -2.68 7.85 19.11
C LYS A 329 -1.92 7.02 18.07
N ASP A 330 -2.07 7.38 16.79
CA ASP A 330 -1.41 6.70 15.69
C ASP A 330 -0.03 7.30 15.41
N LEU A 331 0.45 8.24 16.24
CA LEU A 331 1.79 8.81 16.17
C LEU A 331 2.57 8.44 17.42
N ASP A 332 3.89 8.40 17.28
CA ASP A 332 4.80 8.26 18.41
C ASP A 332 4.62 9.39 19.43
N THR A 333 5.10 9.15 20.64
CA THR A 333 5.05 10.18 21.69
C THR A 333 5.95 11.35 21.26
N PRO A 334 5.44 12.59 21.24
CA PRO A 334 6.24 13.73 20.82
C PRO A 334 7.35 14.00 21.83
N ASP A 335 8.51 14.39 21.32
CA ASP A 335 9.54 15.01 22.15
C ASP A 335 9.09 16.40 22.61
N ASP A 336 9.65 16.86 23.73
CA ASP A 336 9.43 18.22 24.21
C ASP A 336 10.49 19.15 23.60
N TYR A 337 10.01 20.18 22.92
CA TYR A 337 10.81 21.23 22.29
C TYR A 337 10.70 22.53 23.06
N GLU A 338 11.73 23.39 22.91
CA GLU A 338 11.69 24.75 23.43
C GLU A 338 10.58 25.55 22.72
N ALA A 339 9.78 26.27 23.51
CA ALA A 339 8.68 27.06 23.00
C ALA A 339 9.22 28.35 22.33
N PRO A 340 8.82 28.67 21.09
CA PRO A 340 9.26 29.87 20.40
C PRO A 340 8.70 31.13 21.06
N LEU A 341 9.37 32.25 20.85
CA LEU A 341 8.96 33.53 21.42
C LEU A 341 7.70 34.05 20.73
N LEU A 342 6.91 34.87 21.43
CA LEU A 342 5.73 35.52 20.86
C LEU A 342 6.05 36.29 19.56
N ALA A 343 7.19 36.99 19.53
CA ALA A 343 7.62 37.74 18.37
C ALA A 343 7.88 36.83 17.15
N GLU A 344 8.51 35.66 17.37
CA GLU A 344 8.79 34.69 16.31
C GLU A 344 7.50 34.08 15.75
N VAL A 345 6.56 33.71 16.63
CA VAL A 345 5.27 33.15 16.22
C VAL A 345 4.47 34.17 15.40
N ARG A 346 4.47 35.44 15.83
CA ARG A 346 3.78 36.53 15.12
C ARG A 346 4.44 36.87 13.79
N ASP A 347 5.77 36.88 13.74
CA ASP A 347 6.52 37.13 12.50
C ASP A 347 6.22 36.04 11.46
N ARG A 348 6.32 34.76 11.85
CA ARG A 348 5.95 33.63 10.98
C ARG A 348 4.49 33.70 10.53
N ALA A 349 3.56 33.93 11.46
CA ALA A 349 2.14 34.05 11.14
C ALA A 349 1.85 35.22 10.19
N GLY A 350 2.47 36.39 10.43
CA GLY A 350 2.34 37.57 9.57
C GLY A 350 2.93 37.36 8.18
N ARG A 351 4.15 36.80 8.11
CA ARG A 351 4.87 36.51 6.85
C ARG A 351 4.08 35.60 5.92
N PHE A 352 3.42 34.58 6.47
CA PHE A 352 2.64 33.61 5.69
C PHE A 352 1.12 33.87 5.72
N ALA A 353 0.70 35.05 6.21
CA ALA A 353 -0.70 35.46 6.31
C ALA A 353 -1.61 34.42 6.99
N ILE A 354 -1.14 33.79 8.07
CA ILE A 354 -1.85 32.81 8.87
C ILE A 354 -2.54 33.54 10.04
N PRO A 355 -3.87 33.69 10.05
CA PRO A 355 -4.55 34.38 11.13
C PRO A 355 -4.48 33.58 12.43
N LEU A 356 -4.03 34.22 13.50
CA LEU A 356 -4.10 33.68 14.86
C LEU A 356 -5.38 34.18 15.53
N THR A 357 -6.07 33.33 16.28
CA THR A 357 -7.32 33.67 17.01
C THR A 357 -7.19 33.53 18.52
N SER A 358 -6.14 32.82 18.95
CA SER A 358 -5.85 32.54 20.34
C SER A 358 -4.35 32.28 20.49
N ILE A 359 -3.76 32.75 21.59
CA ILE A 359 -2.36 32.51 21.95
C ILE A 359 -2.30 32.19 23.45
N ARG A 360 -1.60 31.12 23.80
CA ARG A 360 -1.27 30.75 25.18
C ARG A 360 0.23 30.77 25.39
N MET A 361 0.67 31.53 26.38
CA MET A 361 2.06 31.71 26.76
C MET A 361 2.30 31.10 28.14
N LEU A 362 3.51 30.56 28.35
CA LEU A 362 3.94 30.03 29.63
C LEU A 362 5.02 30.93 30.24
N MET A 363 4.73 31.42 31.43
CA MET A 363 5.71 32.03 32.32
C MET A 363 6.20 31.01 33.32
N THR A 364 7.32 31.32 33.96
CA THR A 364 7.99 30.51 34.99
C THR A 364 7.02 29.78 35.92
N ASN A 365 5.93 30.44 36.34
CA ASN A 365 4.94 29.87 37.28
C ASN A 365 3.46 30.06 36.86
N ARG A 366 3.15 30.59 35.66
CA ARG A 366 1.76 30.96 35.25
C ARG A 366 1.55 30.77 33.75
N SER A 367 0.33 30.48 33.34
CA SER A 367 -0.06 30.51 31.91
C SER A 367 -0.96 31.71 31.63
N ILE A 368 -0.68 32.46 30.58
CA ILE A 368 -1.55 33.54 30.09
C ILE A 368 -2.18 33.10 28.78
N GLY A 369 -3.50 33.26 28.66
CA GLY A 369 -4.24 33.06 27.42
C GLY A 369 -4.76 34.40 26.91
N TYR A 370 -4.58 34.66 25.62
CA TYR A 370 -5.21 35.74 24.88
C TYR A 370 -6.12 35.13 23.84
N ASP A 371 -7.43 35.34 23.97
CA ASP A 371 -8.44 34.75 23.10
C ASP A 371 -9.33 35.86 22.51
N ALA A 372 -9.40 35.94 21.18
CA ALA A 372 -10.37 36.77 20.46
C ALA A 372 -11.12 35.89 19.45
N PRO A 373 -12.22 35.24 19.87
CA PRO A 373 -12.92 34.27 19.04
C PRO A 373 -13.39 34.88 17.71
N GLY A 374 -12.82 34.40 16.60
CA GLY A 374 -13.19 34.82 15.25
C GLY A 374 -12.50 36.09 14.75
N GLU A 375 -11.64 36.71 15.55
CA GLU A 375 -10.83 37.87 15.17
C GLU A 375 -9.36 37.47 14.99
N ASP A 376 -8.66 38.13 14.07
CA ASP A 376 -7.24 37.92 13.85
C ASP A 376 -6.43 38.75 14.85
N VAL A 377 -5.76 38.08 15.77
CA VAL A 377 -4.95 38.70 16.83
C VAL A 377 -3.48 38.86 16.45
N THR A 378 -3.07 38.43 15.25
CA THR A 378 -1.64 38.40 14.86
C THR A 378 -0.96 39.77 14.99
N HIS A 379 -1.70 40.85 14.72
CA HIS A 379 -1.21 42.23 14.80
C HIS A 379 -1.92 43.07 15.86
N ASP A 380 -2.51 42.43 16.87
CA ASP A 380 -3.23 43.14 17.92
C ASP A 380 -2.26 43.94 18.81
N PRO A 381 -2.37 45.28 18.89
CA PRO A 381 -1.47 46.10 19.71
C PRO A 381 -1.62 45.81 21.21
N GLN A 382 -2.70 45.17 21.67
CA GLN A 382 -2.84 44.75 23.06
C GLN A 382 -1.81 43.67 23.45
N LEU A 383 -1.41 42.81 22.50
CA LEU A 383 -0.38 41.80 22.73
C LEU A 383 1.01 42.42 22.94
N ASP A 384 1.30 43.56 22.30
CA ASP A 384 2.54 44.31 22.53
C ASP A 384 2.61 44.82 23.97
N GLY A 385 1.48 45.31 24.49
CA GLY A 385 1.35 45.76 25.87
C GLY A 385 1.50 44.62 26.89
N ILE A 386 0.97 43.43 26.57
CA ILE A 386 1.11 42.22 27.38
C ILE A 386 2.59 41.81 27.45
N SER A 387 3.27 41.67 26.30
CA SER A 387 4.69 41.32 26.23
C SER A 387 5.57 42.31 27.03
N ALA A 388 5.34 43.62 26.87
CA ALA A 388 6.08 44.65 27.57
C ALA A 388 5.83 44.65 29.10
N ALA A 389 4.62 44.32 29.55
CA ALA A 389 4.26 44.30 30.97
C ALA A 389 4.87 43.13 31.75
N LEU A 390 5.29 42.09 31.04
CA LEU A 390 5.68 40.81 31.64
C LEU A 390 7.20 40.59 31.72
N GLY A 391 7.98 41.41 31.01
CA GLY A 391 9.40 41.65 31.30
C GLY A 391 10.38 40.50 31.03
N GLN A 392 9.93 39.39 30.45
CA GLN A 392 10.75 38.24 30.02
C GLN A 392 10.25 37.74 28.66
N GLU A 393 11.15 37.19 27.85
CA GLU A 393 10.84 36.56 26.57
C GLU A 393 9.99 35.29 26.83
N GLU A 394 8.68 35.39 26.61
CA GLU A 394 7.73 34.31 26.86
C GLU A 394 7.65 33.33 25.69
N GLY A 395 7.79 32.04 26.03
CA GLY A 395 7.53 30.95 25.11
C GLY A 395 6.03 30.77 24.88
N VAL A 396 5.62 30.81 23.61
CA VAL A 396 4.26 30.44 23.19
C VAL A 396 4.14 28.93 23.19
N VAL A 397 3.34 28.39 24.10
CA VAL A 397 3.14 26.93 24.20
C VAL A 397 2.05 26.44 23.25
N GLU A 398 1.04 27.26 23.00
CA GLU A 398 -0.09 26.91 22.14
C GLU A 398 -0.65 28.15 21.43
N ALA A 399 -1.05 28.00 20.17
CA ALA A 399 -1.82 29.01 19.45
C ALA A 399 -2.95 28.35 18.65
N GLN A 400 -4.00 29.12 18.34
CA GLN A 400 -5.05 28.70 17.41
C GLN A 400 -4.91 29.46 16.09
N ALA A 401 -4.44 28.77 15.06
CA ALA A 401 -4.26 29.30 13.72
C ALA A 401 -5.44 28.92 12.81
N LEU A 402 -5.78 29.77 11.83
CA LEU A 402 -6.76 29.43 10.80
C LEU A 402 -6.06 28.94 9.53
N THR A 403 -6.53 27.83 8.97
CA THR A 403 -6.12 27.38 7.63
C THR A 403 -6.61 28.34 6.54
N PRO A 404 -6.13 28.22 5.28
CA PRO A 404 -6.66 29.02 4.17
C PRO A 404 -8.18 28.90 3.98
N THR A 405 -8.77 27.74 4.31
CA THR A 405 -10.24 27.54 4.29
C THR A 405 -10.94 27.92 5.60
N ARG A 406 -10.24 28.63 6.49
CA ARG A 406 -10.72 29.11 7.80
C ARG A 406 -11.05 28.00 8.80
N ILE A 407 -10.46 26.82 8.66
CA ILE A 407 -10.58 25.77 9.67
C ILE A 407 -9.59 26.08 10.81
N PRO A 408 -10.02 26.13 12.07
CA PRO A 408 -9.09 26.35 13.18
C PRO A 408 -8.22 25.12 13.42
N LEU A 409 -6.92 25.34 13.64
CA LEU A 409 -5.95 24.36 14.11
C LEU A 409 -5.40 24.82 15.45
N ARG A 410 -5.40 23.92 16.43
CA ARG A 410 -4.66 24.08 17.68
C ARG A 410 -3.23 23.61 17.46
N CYS A 411 -2.30 24.56 17.51
CA CYS A 411 -0.88 24.37 17.29
C CYS A 411 -0.18 24.39 18.64
N ASN A 412 0.34 23.26 19.09
CA ASN A 412 1.16 23.15 20.30
C ASN A 412 2.63 23.14 19.89
N PHE A 413 3.38 24.15 20.32
CA PHE A 413 4.77 24.34 19.92
C PHE A 413 5.75 23.49 20.73
N VAL A 414 5.41 23.17 21.98
CA VAL A 414 6.24 22.30 22.85
C VAL A 414 6.28 20.89 22.28
N SER A 415 5.12 20.32 21.90
CA SER A 415 5.08 18.99 21.29
C SER A 415 5.18 19.01 19.76
N ARG A 416 5.30 20.21 19.15
CA ARG A 416 5.24 20.45 17.69
C ARG A 416 4.13 19.66 16.98
N THR A 417 2.92 19.71 17.57
CA THR A 417 1.74 19.07 17.00
C THR A 417 0.66 20.08 16.66
N ALA A 418 0.02 19.94 15.51
CA ALA A 418 -1.17 20.70 15.13
C ALA A 418 -2.36 19.76 14.87
N SER A 419 -3.55 20.16 15.31
CA SER A 419 -4.79 19.40 15.08
C SER A 419 -6.03 20.30 15.11
N PRO A 420 -7.10 20.01 14.35
CA PRO A 420 -8.34 20.75 14.46
C PRO A 420 -9.03 20.46 15.79
N PRO A 421 -9.86 21.39 16.30
CA PRO A 421 -10.63 21.14 17.52
C PRO A 421 -11.63 20.00 17.30
N GLY A 422 -11.72 19.10 18.27
CA GLY A 422 -12.65 17.97 18.28
C GLY A 422 -12.04 16.68 17.72
N ALA A 423 -12.21 15.59 18.46
CA ALA A 423 -11.52 14.31 18.23
C ALA A 423 -11.84 13.58 16.90
N ARG A 424 -12.78 14.09 16.10
CA ARG A 424 -13.20 13.51 14.82
C ARG A 424 -13.09 14.49 13.64
N ALA A 425 -12.62 15.71 13.88
CA ALA A 425 -12.46 16.69 12.81
C ALA A 425 -11.28 16.28 11.92
N LEU A 426 -11.49 16.32 10.61
CA LEU A 426 -10.49 15.98 9.60
C LEU A 426 -10.29 17.16 8.65
N VAL A 427 -9.03 17.48 8.38
CA VAL A 427 -8.59 18.60 7.54
C VAL A 427 -7.77 18.05 6.37
N PRO A 428 -7.91 18.60 5.15
CA PRO A 428 -7.04 18.24 4.03
C PRO A 428 -5.56 18.28 4.40
N TYR A 429 -4.76 17.32 3.93
CA TYR A 429 -3.34 17.26 4.24
C TYR A 429 -2.61 18.53 3.83
N ALA A 430 -2.98 19.13 2.70
CA ALA A 430 -2.40 20.40 2.24
C ALA A 430 -2.56 21.52 3.25
N GLU A 431 -3.78 21.72 3.76
CA GLU A 431 -4.05 22.76 4.76
C GLU A 431 -3.39 22.45 6.10
N LEU A 432 -3.47 21.19 6.53
CA LEU A 432 -2.90 20.76 7.79
C LEU A 432 -1.37 20.92 7.78
N LEU A 433 -0.68 20.43 6.75
CA LEU A 433 0.78 20.59 6.62
C LEU A 433 1.17 22.04 6.40
N GLY A 434 0.53 22.73 5.47
CA GLY A 434 0.86 24.10 5.09
C GLY A 434 0.81 25.02 6.30
N THR A 435 -0.30 25.04 7.04
CA THR A 435 -0.41 25.89 8.24
C THR A 435 0.54 25.46 9.35
N THR A 436 0.76 24.15 9.54
CA THR A 436 1.65 23.66 10.61
C THR A 436 3.11 24.02 10.37
N LEU A 437 3.62 23.77 9.16
CA LEU A 437 5.04 23.94 8.83
C LEU A 437 5.44 25.41 8.80
N HIS A 438 4.62 26.28 8.20
CA HIS A 438 4.86 27.72 8.19
C HIS A 438 4.88 28.33 9.59
N LEU A 439 4.16 27.75 10.55
CA LEU A 439 4.10 28.27 11.92
C LEU A 439 5.20 27.69 12.83
N PHE A 440 5.51 26.40 12.68
CA PHE A 440 6.48 25.71 13.55
C PHE A 440 7.93 25.88 13.11
N LEU A 441 8.19 26.05 11.81
CA LEU A 441 9.53 26.10 11.26
C LEU A 441 9.87 27.52 10.80
N ASP A 442 11.15 27.88 10.93
CA ASP A 442 11.71 29.10 10.36
C ASP A 442 12.09 28.84 8.90
N LEU A 443 11.10 28.80 8.01
CA LEU A 443 11.30 28.55 6.58
C LEU A 443 11.79 29.82 5.90
N ASP A 444 12.85 29.72 5.08
CA ASP A 444 13.22 30.80 4.17
C ASP A 444 12.22 30.92 2.99
N ASP A 445 12.35 31.97 2.18
CA ASP A 445 11.42 32.22 1.05
C ASP A 445 11.52 31.13 -0.04
N ASP A 446 12.63 30.42 -0.12
CA ASP A 446 12.83 29.35 -1.09
C ASP A 446 12.12 28.08 -0.62
N ASP A 447 12.31 27.70 0.64
CA ASP A 447 11.67 26.55 1.28
C ASP A 447 10.16 26.72 1.40
N ALA A 448 9.67 27.91 1.74
CA ALA A 448 8.24 28.20 1.78
C ALA A 448 7.60 28.05 0.38
N ARG A 449 8.24 28.59 -0.67
CA ARG A 449 7.77 28.41 -2.05
C ARG A 449 7.81 26.95 -2.49
N LEU A 450 8.84 26.19 -2.09
CA LEU A 450 8.91 24.75 -2.38
C LEU A 450 7.78 23.99 -1.69
N LEU A 451 7.49 24.31 -0.43
CA LEU A 451 6.36 23.74 0.30
C LEU A 451 5.03 24.05 -0.40
N ASP A 452 4.77 25.31 -0.74
CA ASP A 452 3.53 25.70 -1.42
C ASP A 452 3.35 24.96 -2.75
N ASN A 453 4.41 24.85 -3.55
CA ASN A 453 4.39 24.08 -4.80
C ASN A 453 4.16 22.56 -4.60
N LEU A 454 4.53 22.01 -3.45
CA LEU A 454 4.29 20.60 -3.12
C LEU A 454 2.86 20.34 -2.64
N LEU A 455 2.26 21.35 -2.01
CA LEU A 455 0.90 21.27 -1.48
C LEU A 455 -0.12 21.67 -2.54
N ASP A 456 0.23 22.48 -3.53
CA ASP A 456 -0.64 22.81 -4.66
C ASP A 456 -0.82 21.60 -5.61
N SER A 457 -2.07 21.23 -5.90
CA SER A 457 -2.38 20.11 -6.79
C SER A 457 -2.40 20.48 -8.28
N GLY A 458 -2.25 21.76 -8.63
CA GLY A 458 -2.60 22.24 -9.96
C GLY A 458 -4.10 22.04 -10.27
N GLU A 459 -4.48 21.98 -11.55
CA GLU A 459 -5.88 21.84 -11.98
C GLU A 459 -6.61 20.65 -11.33
N PRO A 460 -7.84 20.87 -10.83
CA PRO A 460 -8.62 19.85 -10.13
C PRO A 460 -8.84 18.60 -10.99
N ALA A 461 -8.71 17.42 -10.38
CA ALA A 461 -9.01 16.16 -11.04
C ALA A 461 -10.49 16.12 -11.48
N PRO A 462 -10.82 15.54 -12.66
CA PRO A 462 -12.20 15.30 -13.03
C PRO A 462 -12.87 14.42 -11.97
N ALA A 463 -14.03 14.86 -11.51
CA ALA A 463 -14.73 14.25 -10.39
C ALA A 463 -15.30 12.87 -10.77
N ARG A 464 -14.99 11.88 -9.92
CA ARG A 464 -15.65 10.58 -9.77
C ARG A 464 -15.50 9.59 -10.92
N TRP A 465 -15.64 8.31 -10.55
CA TRP A 465 -15.98 7.22 -11.46
C TRP A 465 -17.14 7.68 -12.35
N GLU A 466 -16.91 7.93 -13.63
CA GLU A 466 -18.00 7.91 -14.61
C GLU A 466 -18.39 6.45 -14.84
N GLN A 467 -19.02 5.86 -13.82
CA GLN A 467 -19.91 4.76 -14.04
C GLN A 467 -21.20 5.42 -14.55
N ALA A 468 -21.57 5.19 -15.81
CA ALA A 468 -22.91 5.53 -16.25
C ALA A 468 -23.89 4.90 -15.26
N ASP A 469 -24.84 5.68 -14.74
CA ASP A 469 -25.86 5.19 -13.82
C ASP A 469 -26.50 3.91 -14.39
N LEU A 470 -26.24 2.76 -13.75
CA LEU A 470 -26.79 1.46 -14.15
C LEU A 470 -28.29 1.32 -13.76
N PHE A 471 -29.00 2.43 -13.61
CA PHE A 471 -30.43 2.48 -13.30
C PHE A 471 -31.18 3.49 -14.18
N GLU A 472 -31.04 3.36 -15.50
CA GLU A 472 -32.09 3.75 -16.44
C GLU A 472 -32.32 2.62 -17.44
N SER A 473 -33.05 1.59 -17.01
CA SER A 473 -33.87 0.73 -17.88
C SER A 473 -34.96 0.04 -17.07
#